data_AF-A0A966YKV9-F1
#
_entry.id   AF-A0A966YKV9-F1
#
_cell.length_a   1.000
_cell.length_b   1.000
_cell.length_c   1.000
_cell.angle_alpha   90.00
_cell.angle_beta   90.00
_cell.angle_gamma   90.00
#
_symmetry.space_group_name_H-M   'P 1'
#
loop_
_entity.id
_entity.type
_entity.pdbx_description
1 polymer ?
#
loop_
_entity_poly.entity_id
_entity_poly.type
_entity_poly.pdbx_seq_one_letter_code
_entity_poly.pdbx_strand_id
1 'polypeptide(L)'
;MAVAAALAASLTVTTPATSFGDVDPDRWYSEAATWMETAGISTGTSPGCFQPDRLVSRAEAVTFLHRLAGAPAPTSESRAWPLTTRRW
;
A
#
# COMPACT_ATOMS: atom_id res chain seq x y z
N MET A 1 -20.17 24.57 -39.02
CA MET A 1 -18.95 23.90 -38.53
C MET A 1 -18.26 24.85 -37.56
N ALA A 2 -18.54 24.72 -36.26
CA ALA A 2 -17.94 25.51 -35.19
C ALA A 2 -17.17 24.54 -34.26
N VAL A 3 -15.93 24.91 -33.98
CA VAL A 3 -14.86 24.07 -33.45
C VAL A 3 -15.10 23.72 -31.98
N ALA A 4 -15.01 22.44 -31.64
CA ALA A 4 -14.96 21.96 -30.27
C ALA A 4 -13.54 22.14 -29.71
N ALA A 5 -13.35 23.14 -28.86
CA ALA A 5 -12.14 23.32 -28.06
C ALA A 5 -12.44 22.88 -26.62
N ALA A 6 -12.39 21.57 -26.36
CA ALA A 6 -12.30 21.05 -25.01
C ALA A 6 -10.82 20.95 -24.63
N LEU A 7 -10.44 21.68 -23.58
CA LEU A 7 -9.11 21.71 -23.01
C LEU A 7 -8.55 20.29 -22.83
N ALA A 8 -7.47 19.99 -23.55
CA ALA A 8 -6.58 18.91 -23.14
C ALA A 8 -5.93 19.36 -21.83
N ALA A 9 -6.57 19.04 -20.70
CA ALA A 9 -5.92 19.08 -19.41
C ALA A 9 -4.69 18.18 -19.54
N SER A 10 -3.50 18.79 -19.54
CA SER A 10 -2.25 18.04 -19.48
C SER A 10 -2.35 17.14 -18.25
N LEU A 11 -2.56 15.85 -18.47
CA LEU A 11 -2.34 14.81 -17.47
C LEU A 11 -0.82 14.77 -17.29
N THR A 12 -0.27 15.76 -16.60
CA THR A 12 1.03 15.60 -15.99
C THR A 12 0.83 14.51 -14.95
N VAL A 13 1.13 13.27 -15.34
CA VAL A 13 1.49 12.23 -14.38
C VAL A 13 2.73 12.77 -13.70
N THR A 14 2.51 13.55 -12.64
CA THR A 14 3.56 13.90 -11.71
C THR A 14 3.86 12.59 -11.01
N THR A 15 4.83 11.83 -11.52
CA THR A 15 5.36 10.66 -10.84
C THR A 15 5.79 11.15 -9.46
N PRO A 16 5.04 10.83 -8.41
CA PRO A 16 5.36 11.39 -7.12
C PRO A 16 6.69 10.73 -6.71
N ALA A 17 7.67 11.56 -6.33
CA ALA A 17 8.97 11.06 -5.92
C ALA A 17 8.85 10.50 -4.49
N THR A 18 9.22 9.23 -4.30
CA THR A 18 9.41 8.62 -2.97
C THR A 18 10.57 9.29 -2.24
N SER A 19 10.49 9.37 -0.90
CA SER A 19 11.65 9.77 -0.08
C SER A 19 12.66 8.63 0.10
N PHE A 20 12.36 7.45 -0.42
CA PHE A 20 13.22 6.28 -0.40
C PHE A 20 14.35 6.40 -1.44
N GLY A 21 15.60 6.31 -0.98
CA GLY A 21 16.78 6.43 -1.85
C GLY A 21 17.08 5.16 -2.66
N ASP A 22 16.43 4.05 -2.35
CA ASP A 22 16.57 2.75 -3.02
C ASP A 22 15.43 2.43 -4.01
N VAL A 23 14.51 3.37 -4.22
CA VAL A 23 13.43 3.25 -5.21
C VAL A 23 13.82 3.99 -6.47
N ASP A 24 14.13 3.23 -7.52
CA ASP A 24 14.41 3.78 -8.85
C ASP A 24 13.09 4.25 -9.50
N PRO A 25 12.99 5.54 -9.90
CA PRO A 25 11.74 6.12 -10.41
C PRO A 25 11.26 5.49 -11.73
N ASP A 26 12.16 4.90 -12.53
CA ASP A 26 11.81 4.29 -13.83
C ASP A 26 11.30 2.86 -13.69
N ARG A 27 11.21 2.33 -12.46
CA ARG A 27 10.72 0.98 -12.19
C ARG A 27 9.21 0.95 -12.01
N TRP A 28 8.60 -0.17 -12.41
CA TRP A 28 7.15 -0.37 -12.32
C TRP A 28 6.56 -0.26 -10.91
N TYR A 29 7.37 -0.46 -9.87
CA TYR A 29 6.95 -0.38 -8.47
C TYR A 29 7.13 1.00 -7.84
N SER A 30 7.73 1.97 -8.55
CA SER A 30 7.99 3.31 -8.02
C SER A 30 6.71 4.02 -7.63
N GLU A 31 5.71 4.02 -8.53
CA GLU A 31 4.41 4.64 -8.30
C GLU A 31 3.69 4.01 -7.09
N ALA A 32 3.73 2.68 -6.98
CA ALA A 32 3.12 1.97 -5.85
C ALA A 32 3.83 2.30 -4.53
N ALA A 33 5.16 2.37 -4.53
CA ALA A 33 5.96 2.73 -3.36
C ALA A 33 5.63 4.16 -2.90
N THR A 34 5.52 5.11 -3.83
CA THR A 34 5.16 6.48 -3.46
C THR A 34 3.74 6.59 -2.96
N TRP A 35 2.79 5.88 -3.59
CA TRP A 35 1.42 5.85 -3.12
C TRP A 35 1.34 5.30 -1.69
N MET A 36 2.06 4.22 -1.39
CA MET A 36 2.10 3.65 -0.04
C MET A 36 2.75 4.58 0.99
N GLU A 37 3.75 5.35 0.59
CA GLU A 37 4.39 6.36 1.45
C GLU A 37 3.43 7.51 1.75
N THR A 38 2.84 8.11 0.71
CA THR A 38 1.91 9.24 0.84
C THR A 38 0.62 8.89 1.58
N ALA A 39 0.13 7.66 1.41
CA ALA A 39 -1.01 7.13 2.14
C ALA A 39 -0.66 6.71 3.59
N GLY A 40 0.62 6.73 3.99
CA GLY A 40 1.06 6.29 5.31
C GLY A 40 0.92 4.77 5.56
N ILE A 41 0.78 3.98 4.49
CA ILE A 41 0.65 2.52 4.56
C ILE A 41 2.01 1.89 4.85
N SER A 42 3.06 2.38 4.19
CA SER A 42 4.44 1.95 4.42
C SER A 42 5.31 3.11 4.86
N THR A 43 6.14 2.88 5.87
CA THR A 43 7.17 3.80 6.36
C THR A 43 8.58 3.41 5.89
N GLY A 44 8.67 2.41 5.00
CA GLY A 44 9.92 1.73 4.67
C GLY A 44 10.39 0.77 5.75
N THR A 45 11.46 0.03 5.44
CA THR A 45 12.08 -0.94 6.35
C THR A 45 13.11 -0.26 7.27
N SER A 46 13.68 0.86 6.82
CA SER A 46 14.65 1.67 7.56
C SER A 46 14.57 3.12 7.09
N PRO A 47 15.14 4.10 7.81
CA PRO A 47 15.09 5.50 7.40
C PRO A 47 15.62 5.68 5.98
N GLY A 48 14.73 6.05 5.04
CA GLY A 48 15.08 6.26 3.64
C GLY A 48 15.23 4.99 2.77
N CYS A 49 14.86 3.80 3.27
CA CYS A 49 14.92 2.56 2.49
C CYS A 49 13.58 1.80 2.46
N PHE A 50 13.12 1.44 1.27
CA PHE A 50 11.94 0.62 1.04
C PHE A 50 12.28 -0.88 0.94
N GLN A 51 13.37 -1.22 0.27
CA GLN A 51 13.87 -2.56 -0.08
C GLN A 51 12.91 -3.38 -0.97
N PRO A 52 12.73 -3.00 -2.25
CA PRO A 52 11.74 -3.61 -3.15
C PRO A 52 11.97 -5.11 -3.41
N ASP A 53 13.22 -5.57 -3.44
CA ASP A 53 13.57 -6.98 -3.68
C ASP A 53 13.48 -7.86 -2.43
N ARG A 54 13.20 -7.26 -1.26
CA ARG A 54 13.14 -8.00 -0.01
C ARG A 54 11.83 -8.77 0.09
N LEU A 55 11.92 -10.00 0.60
CA LEU A 55 10.73 -10.74 0.99
C LEU A 55 9.99 -10.03 2.13
N VAL A 56 8.68 -9.90 1.95
CA VAL A 56 7.75 -9.37 2.95
C VAL A 56 7.25 -10.51 3.82
N SER A 57 7.35 -10.36 5.13
CA SER A 57 6.79 -11.32 6.08
C SER A 57 5.26 -11.24 6.11
N ARG A 58 4.59 -12.33 6.50
CA ARG A 58 3.12 -12.34 6.63
C ARG A 58 2.60 -11.24 7.57
N ALA A 59 3.35 -10.92 8.63
CA ALA A 59 2.99 -9.87 9.57
C ALA A 59 3.04 -8.48 8.93
N GLU A 60 4.06 -8.20 8.12
CA GLU A 60 4.19 -6.93 7.41
C GLU A 60 3.09 -6.75 6.36
N ALA A 61 2.77 -7.82 5.61
CA ALA A 61 1.66 -7.78 4.66
C ALA A 61 0.32 -7.46 5.36
N VAL A 62 0.05 -8.08 6.51
CA VAL A 62 -1.13 -7.77 7.33
C VAL A 62 -1.09 -6.34 7.87
N THR A 63 0.09 -5.83 8.22
CA THR A 63 0.25 -4.45 8.69
C THR A 63 -0.12 -3.43 7.61
N PHE A 64 0.28 -3.67 6.36
CA PHE A 64 -0.12 -2.83 5.24
C PHE A 64 -1.64 -2.84 5.04
N LEU A 65 -2.26 -4.03 5.07
CA LEU A 65 -3.72 -4.17 4.97
C LEU A 65 -4.45 -3.48 6.14
N HIS A 66 -3.91 -3.57 7.35
CA HIS A 66 -4.48 -2.95 8.53
C HIS A 66 -4.46 -1.42 8.43
N ARG A 67 -3.34 -0.83 7.97
CA ARG A 67 -3.23 0.62 7.74
C ARG A 67 -4.12 1.08 6.59
N LEU A 68 -4.20 0.30 5.52
CA LEU A 68 -5.11 0.55 4.40
C LEU A 68 -6.59 0.57 4.85
N ALA A 69 -6.96 -0.30 5.79
CA ALA A 69 -8.30 -0.35 6.37
C ALA A 69 -8.58 0.75 7.42
N GLY A 70 -7.65 1.67 7.67
CA GLY A 70 -7.81 2.73 8.66
C GLY A 70 -7.52 2.29 10.11
N ALA A 71 -6.71 1.26 10.30
CA ALA A 71 -6.29 0.72 11.59
C ALA A 71 -7.46 0.37 12.55
N PRO A 72 -8.40 -0.49 12.14
CA PRO A 72 -9.55 -0.85 12.97
C PRO A 72 -9.12 -1.58 14.24
N ALA A 73 -9.76 -1.26 15.37
CA ALA A 73 -9.52 -1.95 16.63
C ALA A 73 -9.83 -3.46 16.50
N PRO A 74 -9.05 -4.33 17.16
CA PRO A 74 -9.31 -5.76 17.15
C PRO A 74 -10.69 -6.02 17.77
N THR A 75 -11.59 -6.60 16.98
CA THR A 75 -12.87 -7.06 17.50
C THR A 75 -12.63 -8.42 18.13
N SER A 76 -12.54 -8.46 19.46
CA SER A 76 -12.51 -9.72 20.22
C SER A 76 -13.93 -10.29 20.28
N GLU A 77 -14.36 -10.85 19.16
CA GLU A 77 -15.47 -11.79 19.15
C GLU A 77 -14.94 -13.12 19.66
N SER A 78 -15.39 -13.54 20.86
CA SER A 78 -15.24 -14.93 21.29
C SER A 78 -16.24 -15.77 20.50
N ARG A 79 -15.95 -16.00 19.21
CA ARG A 79 -16.73 -16.99 18.46
C ARG A 79 -16.40 -18.34 19.10
N ALA A 80 -17.28 -18.77 19.98
CA ALA A 80 -17.30 -20.11 20.54
C ALA A 80 -17.46 -21.07 19.38
N TRP A 81 -16.35 -21.44 18.76
CA TRP A 81 -16.29 -22.60 17.90
C TRP A 81 -16.84 -23.76 18.74
N PRO A 82 -17.78 -24.57 18.21
CA PRO A 82 -18.23 -25.74 18.94
C PRO A 82 -17.05 -26.71 19.04
N LEU A 83 -16.31 -26.64 20.14
CA LEU A 83 -15.22 -27.56 20.48
C LEU A 83 -15.75 -28.99 20.75
N THR A 84 -17.05 -29.23 20.57
CA THR A 84 -17.74 -30.48 20.83
C THR A 84 -17.93 -31.39 19.62
N THR A 85 -17.60 -30.97 18.39
CA THR A 85 -17.84 -31.79 17.17
C THR A 85 -16.60 -32.27 16.42
N ARG A 86 -15.37 -32.08 16.94
CA ARG A 86 -14.22 -32.82 16.40
C ARG A 86 -14.08 -34.17 17.08
N ARG A 87 -14.93 -35.12 16.68
CA ARG A 87 -14.65 -36.55 16.84
C ARG A 87 -13.79 -36.98 15.66
N TRP A 88 -12.50 -37.10 15.92
CA TRP A 88 -11.64 -37.97 15.14
C TRP A 88 -11.84 -39.40 15.66
#